data_AF-A0A968QCA3-F1
#
_entry.id   AF-A0A968QCA3-F1
#
_cell.length_a   1.000
_cell.length_b   1.000
_cell.length_c   1.000
_cell.angle_alpha   90.00
_cell.angle_beta   90.00
_cell.angle_gamma   90.00
#
_symmetry.space_group_name_H-M   'P 1'
#
loop_
_entity.id
_entity.type
_entity.pdbx_description
1 polymer ?
#
loop_
_entity_poly.entity_id
_entity_poly.type
_entity_poly.pdbx_seq_one_letter_code
_entity_poly.pdbx_strand_id
1 'polypeptide(L)'
;MKIAYLVHYYPKVSHSFVRREIAALEAMGISVDRFSIRSCASELVDPADILELAKTKIILDTPKVSLLLNSLRLALSRPLRFLQAFKLTCQIGWGSDRGLLRNLMYLAEACLLVKWFKEREISHLHAHFGINPAAVAMLCRALGGLLIALRFMAPKNLIPLRG
;
A
#
# COMPACT_ATOMS: atom_id res chain seq x y z
N MET A 1 16.26 2.32 10.26
CA MET A 1 14.95 1.61 10.09
C MET A 1 14.14 2.36 9.04
N LYS A 2 13.52 1.65 8.08
CA LYS A 2 12.74 2.29 7.00
C LYS A 2 11.31 1.78 6.93
N ILE A 3 10.35 2.69 6.81
CA ILE A 3 8.91 2.39 6.84
C ILE A 3 8.29 2.71 5.47
N ALA A 4 7.43 1.83 4.97
CA ALA A 4 6.58 2.09 3.82
C ALA A 4 5.19 2.52 4.26
N TYR A 5 4.70 3.63 3.71
CA TYR A 5 3.31 4.06 3.85
C TYR A 5 2.55 3.68 2.58
N LEU A 6 1.49 2.87 2.71
CA LEU A 6 0.61 2.49 1.61
C LEU A 6 -0.78 3.09 1.79
N VAL A 7 -1.21 3.86 0.79
CA VAL A 7 -2.51 4.56 0.78
C VAL A 7 -3.22 4.26 -0.54
N HIS A 8 -4.56 4.24 -0.55
CA HIS A 8 -5.32 4.00 -1.78
C HIS A 8 -5.21 5.17 -2.78
N TYR A 9 -5.38 6.40 -2.28
CA TYR A 9 -5.19 7.66 -3.02
C TYR A 9 -4.35 8.61 -2.19
N TYR A 10 -3.18 9.01 -2.70
CA TYR A 10 -2.28 9.92 -2.02
C TYR A 10 -1.39 10.68 -3.02
N PRO A 11 -1.13 11.98 -2.78
CA PRO A 11 -1.64 12.84 -1.69
C PRO A 11 -3.07 13.35 -1.94
N LYS A 12 -3.88 13.52 -0.89
CA LYS A 12 -5.21 14.14 -1.00
C LYS A 12 -5.35 15.20 0.08
N VAL A 13 -6.02 16.32 -0.22
CA VAL A 13 -6.21 17.44 0.72
C VAL A 13 -6.84 16.96 2.05
N SER A 14 -7.78 16.02 1.98
CA SER A 14 -8.41 15.37 3.15
C SER A 14 -7.46 14.44 3.95
N HIS A 15 -6.27 14.13 3.43
CA HIS A 15 -5.25 13.28 4.03
C HIS A 15 -4.09 14.08 4.64
N SER A 16 -4.28 15.36 4.96
CA SER A 16 -3.28 16.19 5.65
C SER A 16 -2.72 15.55 6.93
N PHE A 17 -3.49 14.68 7.59
CA PHE A 17 -3.00 13.87 8.71
C PHE A 17 -1.85 12.92 8.30
N VAL A 18 -1.96 12.21 7.18
CA VAL A 18 -0.93 11.28 6.71
C VAL A 18 0.36 12.05 6.41
N ARG A 19 0.25 13.22 5.76
CA ARG A 19 1.40 14.11 5.50
C ARG A 19 2.07 14.59 6.80
N ARG A 20 1.28 15.00 7.79
CA ARG A 20 1.81 15.42 9.11
C ARG A 20 2.46 14.29 9.88
N GLU A 21 1.88 13.09 9.85
CA GLU A 21 2.45 11.90 10.50
C GLU A 21 3.80 11.52 9.87
N ILE A 22 3.86 11.51 8.53
CA ILE A 22 5.10 11.24 7.81
C ILE A 22 6.16 12.31 8.13
N ALA A 23 5.80 13.60 8.08
CA ALA A 23 6.71 14.69 8.40
C ALA A 23 7.25 14.60 9.84
N ALA A 24 6.42 14.20 10.80
CA ALA A 24 6.85 13.97 12.18
C ALA A 24 7.84 12.79 12.29
N LEU A 25 7.58 11.68 11.58
CA LEU A 25 8.51 10.54 11.53
C LEU A 25 9.86 10.93 10.92
N GLU A 26 9.84 11.68 9.82
CA GLU A 26 11.06 12.17 9.16
C GLU A 26 11.83 13.15 10.05
N ALA A 27 11.15 14.03 10.78
CA ALA A 27 11.77 14.92 11.76
C ALA A 27 12.46 14.17 12.91
N MET A 28 11.98 12.97 13.24
CA MET A 28 12.63 12.05 14.20
C MET A 28 13.75 11.20 13.58
N GLY A 29 14.11 11.44 12.31
CA GLY A 29 15.16 10.72 11.60
C GLY A 29 14.73 9.36 11.02
N ILE A 30 13.42 9.05 11.00
CA ILE A 30 12.91 7.81 10.41
C ILE A 30 12.69 8.01 8.90
N SER A 31 13.33 7.17 8.09
CA SER A 31 13.13 7.22 6.63
C SER A 31 11.78 6.59 6.24
N VAL A 32 10.97 7.34 5.49
CA VAL A 32 9.65 6.90 5.03
C VAL A 32 9.59 6.85 3.50
N ASP A 33 9.18 5.73 2.93
CA ASP A 33 8.81 5.63 1.51
C ASP A 33 7.28 5.69 1.38
N ARG A 34 6.76 6.54 0.48
CA ARG A 34 5.31 6.64 0.23
C ARG A 34 4.92 5.86 -1.02
N PHE A 35 3.86 5.08 -0.90
CA PHE A 35 3.24 4.32 -1.97
C PHE A 35 1.75 4.64 -2.04
N SER A 36 1.27 4.95 -3.24
CA SER A 36 -0.15 5.07 -3.52
C SER A 36 -0.58 3.99 -4.51
N ILE A 37 -1.77 3.42 -4.32
CA ILE A 37 -2.32 2.50 -5.33
C ILE A 37 -2.68 3.28 -6.60
N ARG A 38 -3.40 4.40 -6.46
CA ARG A 38 -3.84 5.26 -7.57
C ARG A 38 -3.27 6.67 -7.47
N SER A 39 -3.04 7.27 -8.64
CA SER A 39 -2.75 8.69 -8.73
C SER A 39 -3.99 9.53 -8.43
N CYS A 40 -3.75 10.74 -7.94
CA CYS A 40 -4.74 11.80 -7.76
C CYS A 40 -4.22 13.13 -8.31
N ALA A 41 -3.21 13.08 -9.20
CA ALA A 41 -2.52 14.25 -9.74
C ALA A 41 -3.47 15.28 -10.37
N SER A 42 -4.56 14.83 -11.01
CA SER A 42 -5.55 15.70 -11.64
C SER A 42 -6.41 16.52 -10.66
N GLU A 43 -6.40 16.16 -9.37
CA GLU A 43 -7.17 16.84 -8.31
C GLU A 43 -6.28 17.78 -7.45
N LEU A 44 -4.97 17.81 -7.69
CA LEU A 44 -4.02 18.54 -6.85
C LEU A 44 -3.86 19.99 -7.31
N VAL A 45 -4.17 20.93 -6.42
CA VAL A 45 -4.00 22.37 -6.64
C VAL A 45 -2.97 22.97 -5.68
N ASP A 46 -2.76 22.36 -4.52
CA ASP A 46 -1.82 22.84 -3.49
C ASP A 46 -0.36 22.48 -3.88
N PRO A 47 0.57 23.47 -3.95
CA PRO A 47 1.99 23.22 -4.21
C PRO A 47 2.64 22.20 -3.27
N ALA A 48 2.23 22.14 -2.00
CA ALA A 48 2.75 21.17 -1.05
C ALA A 48 2.34 19.74 -1.40
N ASP A 49 1.14 19.54 -1.94
CA ASP A 49 0.69 18.22 -2.39
C ASP A 49 1.38 17.79 -3.70
N ILE A 50 1.71 18.73 -4.58
CA ILE A 50 2.50 18.45 -5.79
C ILE A 50 3.91 17.95 -5.42
N LEU A 51 4.56 18.61 -4.45
CA LEU A 51 5.87 18.18 -3.94
C LEU A 51 5.80 16.81 -3.27
N GLU A 52 4.70 16.51 -2.58
CA GLU A 52 4.51 15.21 -1.92
C GLU A 52 4.21 14.10 -2.94
N LEU A 53 3.47 14.41 -4.00
CA LEU A 53 3.23 13.50 -5.11
C LEU A 53 4.56 13.08 -5.78
N ALA A 54 5.49 14.02 -5.97
CA ALA A 54 6.81 13.74 -6.55
C ALA A 54 7.64 12.74 -5.70
N LYS A 55 7.37 12.66 -4.39
CA LYS A 55 8.01 11.70 -3.47
C LYS A 55 7.26 10.37 -3.38
N THR A 56 6.07 10.28 -3.97
CA THR A 56 5.17 9.13 -3.86
C THR A 56 5.28 8.23 -5.07
N LYS A 57 5.50 6.93 -4.84
CA LYS A 57 5.43 5.93 -5.91
C LYS A 57 4.01 5.46 -6.12
N ILE A 58 3.51 5.57 -7.34
CA ILE A 58 2.17 5.11 -7.70
C ILE A 58 2.26 3.72 -8.34
N ILE A 59 1.56 2.76 -7.75
CA ILE A 59 1.59 1.36 -8.15
C ILE A 59 0.97 1.21 -9.55
N LEU A 60 -0.22 1.78 -9.78
CA LEU A 60 -0.94 1.63 -11.04
C LEU A 60 -0.42 2.51 -12.19
N ASP A 61 0.53 3.41 -11.94
CA ASP A 61 1.28 4.11 -13.00
C ASP A 61 2.39 3.23 -13.58
N THR A 62 2.68 2.09 -12.93
CA THR A 62 3.63 1.11 -13.46
C THR A 62 3.00 0.34 -14.63
N PRO A 63 3.71 0.14 -15.75
CA PRO A 63 3.18 -0.60 -16.89
C PRO A 63 2.68 -1.99 -16.50
N LYS A 64 1.50 -2.40 -17.03
CA LYS A 64 0.90 -3.71 -16.73
C LYS A 64 1.83 -4.89 -17.03
N VAL A 65 2.64 -4.77 -18.07
CA VAL A 65 3.68 -5.75 -18.41
C VAL A 65 4.69 -5.92 -17.28
N SER A 66 5.11 -4.83 -16.64
CA SER A 66 6.01 -4.88 -15.48
C SER A 66 5.32 -5.55 -14.29
N LEU A 67 4.04 -5.28 -14.01
CA LEU A 67 3.29 -5.98 -12.97
C LEU A 67 3.27 -7.50 -13.19
N LEU A 68 2.99 -7.92 -14.43
CA LEU A 68 2.96 -9.33 -14.81
C LEU A 68 4.35 -9.98 -14.70
N LEU A 69 5.39 -9.34 -15.25
CA LEU A 69 6.76 -9.84 -15.19
C LEU A 69 7.27 -9.97 -13.75
N ASN A 70 6.98 -9.00 -12.89
CA ASN A 70 7.35 -9.08 -11.47
C ASN A 70 6.58 -10.21 -10.75
N SER A 71 5.30 -10.40 -11.08
CA SER A 71 4.50 -11.51 -10.54
C SER A 71 5.07 -12.87 -10.95
N LEU A 72 5.41 -13.04 -12.23
CA LEU A 72 6.02 -14.27 -12.75
C LEU A 72 7.39 -14.52 -12.12
N ARG A 73 8.22 -13.48 -12.00
CA ARG A 73 9.53 -13.58 -11.33
C ARG A 73 9.39 -14.02 -9.87
N LEU A 74 8.39 -13.51 -9.15
CA LEU A 74 8.15 -13.90 -7.76
C LEU A 74 7.61 -15.32 -7.65
N ALA A 75 6.74 -15.73 -8.58
CA ALA A 75 6.24 -17.10 -8.68
C ALA A 75 7.39 -18.10 -8.91
N LEU A 76 8.34 -17.78 -9.79
CA LEU A 76 9.50 -18.65 -10.08
C LEU A 76 10.55 -18.64 -8.97
N SER A 77 10.80 -17.49 -8.34
CA SER A 77 11.81 -17.39 -7.27
C SER A 77 11.33 -17.89 -5.91
N ARG A 78 10.02 -17.88 -5.64
CA ARG A 78 9.42 -18.26 -4.35
C ARG A 78 8.09 -18.99 -4.53
N PRO A 79 8.07 -20.16 -5.19
CA PRO A 79 6.84 -20.83 -5.59
C PRO A 79 5.90 -21.15 -4.43
N LEU A 80 6.44 -21.62 -3.28
CA LEU A 80 5.61 -21.94 -2.11
C LEU A 80 4.89 -20.72 -1.53
N ARG A 81 5.60 -19.58 -1.41
CA ARG A 81 5.01 -18.34 -0.88
C ARG A 81 4.03 -17.72 -1.88
N PHE A 82 4.34 -17.79 -3.17
CA PHE A 82 3.44 -17.34 -4.21
C PHE A 82 2.15 -18.17 -4.22
N LEU A 83 2.24 -19.51 -4.10
CA LEU A 83 1.07 -20.38 -4.03
C LEU A 83 0.22 -20.11 -2.78
N GLN A 84 0.85 -19.86 -1.63
CA GLN A 84 0.14 -19.45 -0.41
C GLN A 84 -0.60 -18.13 -0.60
N ALA A 85 0.06 -17.12 -1.17
CA ALA A 85 -0.55 -15.82 -1.45
C ALA A 85 -1.69 -15.97 -2.48
N PHE A 86 -1.51 -16.77 -3.52
CA PHE A 86 -2.53 -17.04 -4.52
C PHE A 86 -3.75 -17.76 -3.92
N LYS A 87 -3.54 -18.76 -3.07
CA LYS A 87 -4.62 -19.44 -2.34
C LYS A 87 -5.40 -18.45 -1.46
N LEU A 88 -4.70 -17.56 -0.75
CA LEU A 88 -5.31 -16.50 0.05
C LEU A 88 -6.12 -15.53 -0.84
N THR A 89 -5.58 -15.14 -1.99
CA THR A 89 -6.28 -14.33 -2.99
C THR A 89 -7.58 -14.99 -3.45
N CYS A 90 -7.56 -16.29 -3.75
CA CYS A 90 -8.75 -17.04 -4.14
C CYS A 90 -9.76 -17.14 -3.00
N GLN A 91 -9.31 -17.39 -1.77
CA GLN A 91 -10.19 -17.45 -0.59
C GLN A 91 -10.91 -16.11 -0.33
N ILE A 92 -10.18 -15.00 -0.42
CA ILE A 92 -10.76 -13.65 -0.27
C ILE A 92 -11.69 -13.33 -1.44
N GLY A 93 -11.29 -13.71 -2.67
CA GLY A 93 -12.04 -13.38 -3.89
C GLY A 93 -13.31 -14.19 -4.13
N TRP A 94 -13.36 -15.44 -3.67
CA TRP A 94 -14.50 -16.33 -3.87
C TRP A 94 -15.73 -15.91 -3.05
N GLY A 95 -15.52 -15.32 -1.87
CA GLY A 95 -16.60 -14.82 -1.00
C GLY A 95 -16.81 -13.30 -1.06
N SER A 96 -16.18 -12.60 -2.01
CA SER A 96 -16.25 -11.13 -2.08
C SER A 96 -17.17 -10.66 -3.20
N ASP A 97 -18.03 -9.70 -2.88
CA ASP A 97 -18.89 -8.97 -3.84
C ASP A 97 -18.10 -8.31 -4.99
N ARG A 98 -16.78 -8.15 -4.84
CA ARG A 98 -15.91 -7.50 -5.82
C ARG A 98 -15.24 -8.46 -6.80
N GLY A 99 -15.42 -9.77 -6.61
CA GLY A 99 -14.98 -10.83 -7.52
C GLY A 99 -13.49 -11.20 -7.47
N LEU A 100 -13.18 -12.35 -8.07
CA LEU A 100 -11.84 -12.94 -8.08
C LEU A 100 -10.81 -12.11 -8.87
N LEU A 101 -11.20 -11.55 -10.02
CA LEU A 101 -10.31 -10.77 -10.88
C LEU A 101 -9.69 -9.58 -10.16
N ARG A 102 -10.47 -8.89 -9.33
CA ARG A 102 -9.98 -7.74 -8.56
C ARG A 102 -8.96 -8.16 -7.50
N ASN A 103 -9.18 -9.31 -6.88
CA ASN A 103 -8.25 -9.87 -5.90
C ASN A 103 -6.94 -10.31 -6.57
N LEU A 104 -6.99 -10.85 -7.79
CA LEU A 104 -5.78 -11.14 -8.58
C LEU A 104 -4.99 -9.87 -8.93
N MET A 105 -5.66 -8.73 -9.16
CA MET A 105 -4.96 -7.44 -9.32
C MET A 105 -4.23 -7.05 -8.03
N TYR A 106 -4.84 -7.22 -6.85
CA TYR A 106 -4.16 -6.97 -5.57
C TYR A 106 -2.94 -7.86 -5.35
N LEU A 107 -2.97 -9.11 -5.84
CA LEU A 107 -1.80 -9.98 -5.80
C LEU A 107 -0.66 -9.43 -6.67
N ALA A 108 -0.97 -8.94 -7.87
CA ALA A 108 0.03 -8.32 -8.76
C ALA A 108 0.62 -7.04 -8.15
N GLU A 109 -0.21 -6.19 -7.54
CA GLU A 109 0.23 -5.00 -6.80
C GLU A 109 1.17 -5.39 -5.64
N ALA A 110 0.82 -6.43 -4.88
CA ALA A 110 1.63 -6.94 -3.77
C ALA A 110 2.99 -7.49 -4.26
N CYS A 111 3.03 -8.18 -5.40
CA CYS A 111 4.28 -8.68 -5.99
C CYS A 111 5.25 -7.53 -6.32
N LEU A 112 4.73 -6.42 -6.88
CA LEU A 112 5.53 -5.24 -7.17
C LEU A 112 6.02 -4.57 -5.88
N LEU A 113 5.17 -4.44 -4.87
CA LEU A 113 5.57 -3.88 -3.57
C LEU A 113 6.67 -4.68 -2.89
N VAL A 114 6.58 -6.02 -2.89
CA VAL A 114 7.62 -6.89 -2.31
C VAL A 114 8.98 -6.66 -2.99
N LYS A 115 8.99 -6.44 -4.31
CA LYS A 115 10.21 -6.06 -5.03
C LYS A 115 10.75 -4.71 -4.54
N TRP A 116 9.92 -3.67 -4.51
CA TRP A 116 10.34 -2.34 -4.05
C TRP A 116 10.80 -2.35 -2.59
N PHE A 117 10.15 -3.13 -1.74
CA PHE A 117 10.53 -3.27 -0.33
C PHE A 117 11.93 -3.85 -0.19
N LYS A 118 12.26 -4.85 -1.01
CA LYS A 118 13.61 -5.43 -1.05
C LYS A 118 14.63 -4.43 -1.60
N GLU A 119 14.33 -3.75 -2.70
CA GLU A 119 15.22 -2.77 -3.33
C GLU A 119 15.50 -1.55 -2.45
N ARG A 120 14.57 -1.21 -1.56
CA ARG A 120 14.64 -0.02 -0.71
C ARG A 120 14.95 -0.31 0.75
N GLU A 121 15.20 -1.58 1.08
CA GLU A 121 15.49 -2.05 2.45
C GLU A 121 14.41 -1.60 3.44
N ILE A 122 13.15 -1.62 2.99
CA ILE A 122 12.01 -1.33 3.84
C ILE A 122 11.93 -2.44 4.88
N SER A 123 11.53 -2.09 6.11
CA SER A 123 11.46 -3.01 7.25
C SER A 123 10.03 -3.17 7.78
N HIS A 124 9.16 -2.19 7.54
CA HIS A 124 7.80 -2.15 8.08
C HIS A 124 6.83 -1.56 7.06
N LEU A 125 5.62 -2.10 6.96
CA LEU A 125 4.55 -1.58 6.10
C LEU A 125 3.40 -1.04 6.94
N HIS A 126 3.07 0.24 6.75
CA HIS A 126 1.94 0.95 7.32
C HIS A 126 0.86 1.14 6.25
N ALA A 127 -0.24 0.41 6.35
CA ALA A 127 -1.38 0.55 5.43
C ALA A 127 -2.46 1.45 6.05
N HIS A 128 -2.80 2.54 5.36
CA HIS A 128 -3.87 3.47 5.77
C HIS A 128 -5.16 3.23 4.99
N PHE A 129 -6.31 3.38 5.68
CA PHE A 129 -7.68 3.22 5.17
C PHE A 129 -8.01 1.78 4.72
N GLY A 130 -8.60 1.04 5.66
CA GLY A 130 -8.49 -0.42 5.80
C GLY A 130 -9.26 -1.34 4.84
N ILE A 131 -9.50 -0.97 3.58
CA ILE A 131 -10.14 -1.91 2.63
C ILE A 131 -9.17 -2.36 1.53
N ASN A 132 -8.77 -1.49 0.60
CA ASN A 132 -7.91 -1.92 -0.52
C ASN A 132 -6.42 -2.08 -0.10
N PRO A 133 -5.80 -1.08 0.57
CA PRO A 133 -4.43 -1.21 1.09
C PRO A 133 -4.23 -2.34 2.08
N ALA A 134 -5.26 -2.69 2.86
CA ALA A 134 -5.22 -3.79 3.83
C ALA A 134 -5.06 -5.16 3.14
N ALA A 135 -5.85 -5.41 2.08
CA ALA A 135 -5.74 -6.64 1.30
C ALA A 135 -4.36 -6.77 0.65
N VAL A 136 -3.85 -5.69 0.05
CA VAL A 136 -2.51 -5.66 -0.56
C VAL A 136 -1.43 -5.90 0.50
N ALA A 137 -1.52 -5.27 1.67
CA ALA A 137 -0.59 -5.48 2.76
C ALA A 137 -0.57 -6.95 3.23
N MET A 138 -1.74 -7.57 3.43
CA MET A 138 -1.85 -8.98 3.79
C MET A 138 -1.16 -9.89 2.75
N LEU A 139 -1.40 -9.65 1.46
CA LEU A 139 -0.76 -10.41 0.38
C LEU A 139 0.76 -10.19 0.34
N CYS A 140 1.25 -8.98 0.61
CA CYS A 140 2.69 -8.73 0.77
C CYS A 140 3.30 -9.63 1.84
N ARG A 141 2.66 -9.78 3.01
CA ARG A 141 3.13 -10.69 4.06
C ARG A 141 3.10 -12.15 3.64
N ALA A 142 2.04 -12.60 2.96
CA ALA A 142 1.95 -13.97 2.45
C ALA A 142 3.08 -14.30 1.44
N LEU A 143 3.47 -13.32 0.63
CA LEU A 143 4.60 -13.42 -0.29
C LEU A 143 5.99 -13.40 0.41
N GLY A 144 6.01 -13.30 1.74
CA GLY A 144 7.22 -13.18 2.55
C GLY A 144 7.75 -11.76 2.66
N GLY A 145 6.88 -10.77 2.47
CA GLY A 145 7.10 -9.37 2.83
C GLY A 145 7.02 -9.14 4.33
N LEU A 146 7.30 -7.89 4.71
CA LEU A 146 7.70 -7.45 6.04
C LEU A 146 6.57 -7.45 7.09
N LEU A 147 6.93 -7.15 8.34
CA LEU A 147 6.00 -6.89 9.44
C LEU A 147 5.01 -5.78 9.04
N ILE A 148 3.72 -6.11 9.12
CA ILE A 148 2.60 -5.19 8.84
C ILE A 148 2.19 -4.55 10.16
N ALA A 149 2.22 -3.22 10.23
CA ALA A 149 1.47 -2.48 11.23
C ALA A 149 0.25 -1.86 10.53
N LEU A 150 -0.93 -2.38 10.85
CA LEU A 150 -2.17 -1.90 10.25
C LEU A 150 -2.81 -0.89 11.21
N ARG A 151 -2.88 0.38 10.81
CA ARG A 151 -3.49 1.43 11.63
C ARG A 151 -4.88 1.75 11.08
N PHE A 152 -5.91 1.20 11.74
CA PHE A 152 -7.28 1.65 11.52
C PHE A 152 -7.43 3.03 12.17
N MET A 153 -7.56 4.07 11.35
CA MET A 153 -8.04 5.35 11.85
C MET A 153 -9.56 5.30 11.80
N ALA A 154 -10.19 5.11 12.97
CA ALA A 154 -11.62 5.34 13.11
C ALA A 154 -11.91 6.77 12.63
N PRO A 155 -12.95 7.00 11.81
CA PRO A 155 -13.35 8.35 11.46
C PRO A 155 -13.65 9.10 12.75
N LYS A 156 -12.91 10.18 13.01
CA LYS A 156 -13.24 11.13 14.07
C LYS A 156 -14.56 11.80 13.69
N ASN A 157 -15.67 11.16 14.05
CA ASN A 157 -17.03 11.72 14.12
C ASN A 157 -17.89 10.77 14.97
N LEU A 158 -17.55 10.65 16.26
CA LEU A 158 -18.45 10.12 17.28
C LEU A 158 -18.33 11.02 18.52
N ILE A 159 -19.25 11.99 18.59
CA ILE A 159 -19.94 12.55 19.77
C ILE A 159 -19.05 13.19 20.86
N PRO A 160 -19.24 14.48 21.20
CA PRO A 160 -18.74 15.00 22.46
C PRO A 160 -19.62 14.43 23.58
N LEU A 161 -19.10 13.48 24.37
CA LEU A 161 -19.61 13.30 25.72
C LEU A 161 -19.11 14.49 26.53
N ARG A 162 -19.91 15.57 26.52
CA ARG A 162 -19.89 16.57 27.58
C ARG A 162 -20.42 15.88 28.83
N GLY A 163 -19.61 15.90 29.88
CA GLY A 163 -20.11 15.82 31.26
C GLY A 163 -20.82 17.11 31.66
#